data_AF-A0AAE8SUS4-F1
#
_entry.id   AF-A0AAE8SUS4-F1
#
_cell.length_a   1.000
_cell.length_b   1.000
_cell.length_c   1.000
_cell.angle_alpha   90.00
_cell.angle_beta   90.00
_cell.angle_gamma   90.00
#
_symmetry.space_group_name_H-M   'P 1'
#
loop_
_entity.id
_entity.type
_entity.pdbx_description
1 polymer ?
#
loop_
_entity_poly.entity_id
_entity_poly.type
_entity_poly.pdbx_seq_one_letter_code
_entity_poly.pdbx_strand_id
1 'polypeptide(L)'
;MKRRTYISDAFRTVLLGLWGREYHRRLHTLILDDPGAINSARNMICLTPTLHDWWGKGYFALEPYEELPDGVRVRLRWLRRSRIGVYDKLPALATDPRTQPPPPQVQGVIAMKDLRSGHPLLDGALFDIVSDNPGARVSWVLLQLQWDLLKMATLCGAAEAAEDPDWNPDEDIYDEVEAGLQG
;
A
#
# COMPACT_ATOMS: atom_id res chain seq x y z
N MET A 1 -15.72 -24.69 9.11
CA MET A 1 -16.68 -24.07 8.17
C MET A 1 -17.07 -22.64 8.58
N LYS A 2 -17.42 -22.37 9.86
CA LYS A 2 -17.82 -21.03 10.35
C LYS A 2 -16.76 -19.92 10.18
N ARG A 3 -15.47 -20.19 10.45
CA ARG A 3 -14.36 -19.19 10.37
C ARG A 3 -14.19 -18.55 8.99
N ARG A 4 -14.42 -19.32 7.91
CA ARG A 4 -14.29 -18.82 6.52
C ARG A 4 -15.39 -17.81 6.16
N THR A 5 -16.60 -18.02 6.67
CA THR A 5 -17.75 -17.14 6.44
C THR A 5 -17.59 -15.81 7.16
N TYR A 6 -17.09 -15.82 8.41
CA TYR A 6 -16.85 -14.59 9.17
C TYR A 6 -15.77 -13.68 8.55
N ILE A 7 -14.65 -14.27 8.09
CA ILE A 7 -13.59 -13.51 7.43
C ILE A 7 -14.10 -12.90 6.12
N SER A 8 -14.91 -13.64 5.36
CA SER A 8 -15.59 -13.15 4.15
C SER A 8 -16.49 -11.95 4.43
N ASP A 9 -17.33 -12.00 5.48
CA ASP A 9 -18.28 -10.94 5.80
C ASP A 9 -17.60 -9.69 6.39
N ALA A 10 -16.58 -9.86 7.24
CA ALA A 10 -15.77 -8.76 7.75
C ALA A 10 -14.99 -8.07 6.62
N PHE A 11 -14.32 -8.86 5.77
CA PHE A 11 -13.60 -8.35 4.61
C PHE A 11 -14.53 -7.60 3.65
N ARG A 12 -15.72 -8.15 3.38
CA ARG A 12 -16.76 -7.51 2.58
C ARG A 12 -17.22 -6.18 3.17
N THR A 13 -17.40 -6.11 4.50
CA THR A 13 -17.81 -4.88 5.19
C THR A 13 -16.74 -3.80 5.08
N VAL A 14 -15.46 -4.16 5.27
CA VAL A 14 -14.32 -3.26 5.11
C VAL A 14 -14.21 -2.76 3.67
N LEU A 15 -14.30 -3.65 2.69
CA LEU A 15 -14.26 -3.27 1.27
C LEU A 15 -15.40 -2.30 0.90
N LEU A 16 -16.62 -2.57 1.37
CA LEU A 16 -17.76 -1.69 1.15
C LEU A 16 -17.61 -0.33 1.85
N GLY A 17 -17.07 -0.32 3.07
CA GLY A 17 -16.90 0.91 3.85
C GLY A 17 -15.81 1.83 3.30
N LEU A 18 -14.66 1.27 2.92
CA LEU A 18 -13.50 2.05 2.47
C LEU A 18 -13.55 2.43 0.99
N TRP A 19 -14.09 1.56 0.12
CA TRP A 19 -14.04 1.76 -1.33
C TRP A 19 -15.40 1.85 -2.03
N GLY A 20 -16.51 1.69 -1.29
CA GLY A 20 -17.85 1.80 -1.85
C GLY A 20 -18.25 0.61 -2.75
N ARG A 21 -19.47 0.66 -3.27
CA ARG A 21 -20.14 -0.50 -3.90
C ARG A 21 -19.51 -0.95 -5.22
N GLU A 22 -19.10 -0.03 -6.08
CA GLU A 22 -18.62 -0.40 -7.42
C GLU A 22 -17.21 -1.00 -7.39
N TYR A 23 -16.32 -0.42 -6.60
CA TYR A 23 -14.98 -0.95 -6.43
C TYR A 23 -14.98 -2.27 -5.65
N HIS A 24 -15.83 -2.40 -4.62
CA HIS A 24 -16.10 -3.68 -3.97
C HIS A 24 -16.51 -4.75 -4.98
N ARG A 25 -17.44 -4.46 -5.90
CA ARG A 25 -17.90 -5.47 -6.88
C ARG A 25 -16.76 -5.93 -7.78
N ARG A 26 -15.95 -4.99 -8.29
CA ARG A 26 -14.78 -5.30 -9.13
C ARG A 26 -13.74 -6.13 -8.38
N LEU A 27 -13.42 -5.76 -7.13
CA LEU A 27 -12.48 -6.49 -6.29
C LEU A 27 -13.01 -7.86 -5.87
N HIS A 28 -14.27 -7.95 -5.46
CA HIS A 28 -14.91 -9.20 -5.05
C HIS A 28 -14.83 -10.22 -6.18
N THR A 29 -15.23 -9.83 -7.40
CA THR A 29 -15.14 -10.73 -8.56
C THR A 29 -13.70 -11.15 -8.85
N LEU A 30 -12.75 -10.23 -8.71
CA LEU A 30 -11.36 -10.50 -9.06
C LEU A 30 -10.61 -11.30 -7.98
N ILE A 31 -10.95 -11.18 -6.70
CA ILE A 31 -10.25 -11.83 -5.58
C ILE A 31 -10.93 -13.12 -5.14
N LEU A 32 -12.27 -13.14 -5.08
CA LEU A 32 -13.02 -14.27 -4.53
C LEU A 32 -13.47 -15.27 -5.60
N ASP A 33 -13.80 -14.78 -6.81
CA ASP A 33 -14.25 -15.67 -7.90
C ASP A 33 -13.07 -16.21 -8.72
N ASP A 34 -11.91 -15.52 -8.72
CA ASP A 34 -10.65 -15.98 -9.33
C ASP A 34 -9.48 -15.91 -8.31
N PRO A 35 -9.32 -16.93 -7.46
CA PRO A 35 -8.22 -16.98 -6.49
C PRO A 35 -6.82 -16.92 -7.14
N GLY A 36 -6.73 -17.28 -8.43
CA GLY A 36 -5.49 -17.22 -9.19
C GLY A 36 -5.07 -15.81 -9.57
N ALA A 37 -6.00 -14.84 -9.56
CA ALA A 37 -5.74 -13.48 -10.00
C ALA A 37 -4.68 -12.77 -9.13
N ILE A 38 -4.67 -13.02 -7.81
CA ILE A 38 -3.67 -12.45 -6.88
C ILE A 38 -2.27 -12.97 -7.19
N ASN A 39 -2.16 -14.25 -7.55
CA ASN A 39 -0.92 -14.93 -7.87
C ASN A 39 -0.61 -14.91 -9.38
N SER A 40 -1.26 -14.01 -10.13
CA SER A 40 -1.06 -13.86 -11.57
C SER A 40 -0.10 -12.71 -11.87
N ALA A 41 0.47 -12.72 -13.08
CA ALA A 41 1.29 -11.61 -13.58
C ALA A 41 0.52 -10.27 -13.59
N ARG A 42 -0.81 -10.30 -13.57
CA ARG A 42 -1.67 -9.10 -13.50
C ARG A 42 -1.54 -8.34 -12.19
N ASN A 43 -0.98 -8.97 -11.15
CA ASN A 43 -0.71 -8.38 -9.84
C ASN A 43 0.77 -8.07 -9.60
N MET A 44 1.66 -8.43 -10.52
CA MET A 44 3.10 -8.38 -10.29
C MET A 44 3.74 -7.21 -11.04
N ILE A 45 4.58 -6.46 -10.33
CA ILE A 45 5.42 -5.39 -10.90
C ILE A 45 6.87 -5.78 -10.66
N CYS A 46 7.67 -5.79 -11.72
CA CYS A 46 9.09 -6.09 -11.62
C CYS A 46 9.84 -4.88 -11.06
N LEU A 47 10.46 -5.05 -9.89
CA LEU A 47 11.27 -4.04 -9.23
C LEU A 47 12.68 -4.59 -9.00
N THR A 48 13.69 -3.72 -8.97
CA THR A 48 15.02 -4.12 -8.50
C THR A 48 14.93 -4.46 -7.00
N PRO A 49 15.85 -5.26 -6.43
CA PRO A 49 15.79 -5.63 -5.01
C PRO A 49 15.68 -4.42 -4.07
N THR A 50 16.40 -3.34 -4.37
CA THR A 50 16.32 -2.08 -3.61
C THR A 50 14.95 -1.42 -3.71
N LEU A 51 14.36 -1.37 -4.92
CA LEU A 51 13.02 -0.79 -5.10
C LEU A 51 11.94 -1.67 -4.48
N HIS A 52 12.11 -2.98 -4.47
CA HIS A 52 11.21 -3.91 -3.82
C HIS A 52 11.21 -3.71 -2.29
N ASP A 53 12.39 -3.55 -1.67
CA ASP A 53 12.50 -3.18 -0.25
C ASP A 53 11.80 -1.85 0.05
N TRP A 54 12.03 -0.84 -0.80
CA TRP A 54 11.40 0.47 -0.64
C TRP A 54 9.88 0.45 -0.86
N TRP A 55 9.39 -0.39 -1.75
CA TRP A 55 7.96 -0.63 -1.96
C TRP A 55 7.34 -1.27 -0.71
N GLY A 56 7.95 -2.31 -0.16
CA GLY A 56 7.49 -2.97 1.06
C GLY A 56 7.47 -2.02 2.27
N LYS A 57 8.45 -1.11 2.35
CA LYS A 57 8.52 -0.06 3.38
C LYS A 57 7.61 1.15 3.11
N GLY A 58 6.89 1.16 1.99
CA GLY A 58 6.04 2.28 1.60
C GLY A 58 6.80 3.60 1.43
N TYR A 59 8.06 3.60 0.97
CA TYR A 59 8.76 4.85 0.63
C TYR A 59 8.22 5.50 -0.63
N PHE A 60 7.69 4.69 -1.55
CA PHE A 60 7.00 5.15 -2.72
C PHE A 60 5.87 4.18 -3.06
N ALA A 61 4.96 4.63 -3.91
CA ALA A 61 3.98 3.77 -4.56
C ALA A 61 3.62 4.30 -5.94
N LEU A 62 2.86 3.51 -6.69
CA LEU A 62 2.42 3.84 -8.04
C LEU A 62 0.92 4.10 -8.03
N GLU A 63 0.55 5.37 -8.17
CA GLU A 63 -0.84 5.79 -8.33
C GLU A 63 -1.30 5.42 -9.75
N PRO A 64 -2.37 4.62 -9.91
CA PRO A 64 -2.99 4.44 -11.22
C PRO A 64 -3.48 5.80 -11.74
N TYR A 65 -3.00 6.21 -12.91
CA TYR A 65 -3.31 7.51 -13.47
C TYR A 65 -4.27 7.43 -14.67
N GLU A 66 -4.05 6.49 -15.58
CA GLU A 66 -4.88 6.28 -16.77
C GLU A 66 -4.87 4.80 -17.21
N GLU A 67 -6.04 4.23 -17.53
CA GLU A 67 -6.13 2.90 -18.14
C GLU A 67 -5.73 3.01 -19.62
N LEU A 68 -4.77 2.20 -20.06
CA LEU A 68 -4.31 2.14 -21.46
C LEU A 68 -4.85 0.87 -22.14
N PRO A 69 -4.97 0.82 -23.48
CA PRO A 69 -5.43 -0.37 -24.19
C PRO A 69 -4.59 -1.64 -23.92
N ASP A 70 -3.30 -1.45 -23.68
CA ASP A 70 -2.26 -2.46 -23.51
C ASP A 70 -1.64 -2.47 -22.11
N GLY A 71 -2.19 -1.71 -21.15
CA GLY A 71 -1.62 -1.61 -19.82
C GLY A 71 -2.21 -0.50 -18.96
N VAL A 72 -1.37 0.09 -18.11
CA VAL A 72 -1.75 1.17 -17.21
C VAL A 72 -0.65 2.22 -17.17
N ARG A 73 -1.04 3.49 -17.28
CA ARG A 73 -0.18 4.61 -16.95
C ARG A 73 -0.25 4.87 -15.46
N VAL A 74 0.91 4.96 -14.84
CA VAL A 74 1.07 5.16 -13.41
C VAL A 74 1.82 6.45 -13.13
N ARG A 75 1.54 7.04 -11.98
CA ARG A 75 2.28 8.17 -11.44
C ARG A 75 3.07 7.73 -10.23
N LEU A 76 4.38 7.97 -10.25
CA LEU A 76 5.25 7.77 -9.10
C LEU A 76 4.88 8.75 -7.99
N ARG A 77 4.62 8.20 -6.81
CA ARG A 77 4.36 8.96 -5.60
C ARG A 77 5.38 8.61 -4.54
N TRP A 78 6.19 9.58 -4.14
CA TRP A 78 7.01 9.50 -2.95
C TRP A 78 6.09 9.64 -1.73
N LEU A 79 6.00 8.58 -0.95
CA LEU A 79 5.18 8.57 0.25
C LEU A 79 6.02 9.11 1.41
N ARG A 80 5.57 10.21 2.01
CA ARG A 80 6.25 10.81 3.15
C ARG A 80 5.90 10.04 4.41
N ARG A 81 6.92 9.55 5.13
CA ARG A 81 6.73 9.04 6.49
C ARG A 81 6.23 10.20 7.36
N SER A 82 5.06 10.03 7.99
CA SER A 82 4.68 10.90 9.08
C SER A 82 5.53 10.53 10.28
N ARG A 83 6.26 11.48 10.87
CA ARG A 83 7.03 11.25 12.10
C ARG A 83 6.18 11.42 13.36
N ILE A 84 4.88 11.14 13.26
CA ILE A 84 4.02 11.11 14.45
C ILE A 84 4.12 9.68 14.95
N GLY A 85 5.04 9.45 15.87
CA GLY A 85 5.11 8.19 16.58
C GLY A 85 3.83 7.97 17.39
N VAL A 86 3.53 6.70 17.71
CA VAL A 86 2.32 6.34 18.49
C VAL A 86 2.26 7.06 19.84
N TYR A 87 3.41 7.46 20.38
CA TYR A 87 3.55 8.18 21.65
C TYR A 87 3.75 9.69 21.51
N ASP A 88 3.78 10.23 20.29
CA ASP A 88 4.00 11.66 20.08
C ASP A 88 2.76 12.46 20.49
N LYS A 89 2.99 13.46 21.33
CA LYS A 89 1.95 14.43 21.68
C LYS A 89 1.75 15.38 20.51
N LEU A 90 0.65 15.19 19.78
CA LEU A 90 0.22 16.18 18.81
C LEU A 90 -0.10 17.50 19.51
N PRO A 91 0.36 18.65 18.98
CA PRO A 91 0.09 19.96 19.56
C PRO A 91 -1.41 20.25 19.71
N ALA A 92 -2.21 19.73 18.77
CA ALA A 92 -3.67 19.74 18.79
C ALA A 92 -4.23 18.56 17.98
N LEU A 93 -5.45 18.11 18.29
CA LEU A 93 -6.13 17.03 17.54
C LEU A 93 -6.36 17.39 16.07
N ALA A 94 -6.52 18.68 15.76
CA ALA A 94 -6.68 19.20 14.39
C ALA A 94 -5.34 19.38 13.64
N THR A 95 -4.22 18.93 14.20
CA THR A 95 -2.91 19.04 13.55
C THR A 95 -2.91 18.18 12.30
N ASP A 96 -2.78 18.81 11.13
CA ASP A 96 -2.65 18.09 9.87
C ASP A 96 -1.23 17.47 9.79
N PRO A 97 -1.09 16.13 9.80
CA PRO A 97 0.20 15.44 9.71
C PRO A 97 1.04 15.87 8.51
N ARG A 98 0.38 16.28 7.42
CA ARG A 98 1.02 16.68 6.16
C ARG A 98 1.64 18.08 6.22
N THR A 99 1.18 18.91 7.14
CA THR A 99 1.68 20.29 7.34
C THR A 99 2.84 20.37 8.30
N GLN A 100 3.14 19.29 9.03
CA GLN A 100 4.36 19.20 9.82
C GLN A 100 5.55 19.22 8.86
N PRO A 101 6.39 20.28 8.88
CA PRO A 101 7.51 20.36 7.97
C PRO A 101 8.41 19.14 8.26
N PRO A 102 8.80 18.36 7.24
CA PRO A 102 9.93 17.47 7.46
C PRO A 102 11.09 18.36 7.94
N PRO A 103 11.95 17.90 8.88
CA PRO A 103 13.22 18.60 9.05
C PRO A 103 13.91 18.68 7.70
N PRO A 104 14.85 19.62 7.50
CA PRO A 104 15.65 19.67 6.27
C PRO A 104 16.33 18.31 6.10
N GLN A 105 15.65 17.41 5.40
CA GLN A 105 16.21 16.17 4.95
C GLN A 105 17.24 16.64 3.96
N VAL A 106 18.50 16.42 4.34
CA VAL A 106 19.61 16.41 3.40
C VAL A 106 19.07 15.80 2.12
N GLN A 107 19.04 16.64 1.10
CA GLN A 107 18.61 16.34 -0.24
C GLN A 107 19.45 15.12 -0.69
N GLY A 108 18.90 13.91 -0.52
CA GLY A 108 19.60 12.65 -0.78
C GLY A 108 19.69 11.71 0.43
N VAL A 109 18.82 10.69 0.47
CA VAL A 109 19.18 9.35 1.00
C VAL A 109 18.59 8.27 0.09
N ILE A 110 17.36 8.49 -0.38
CA ILE A 110 16.66 7.61 -1.31
C ILE A 110 16.40 8.38 -2.60
N ALA A 111 16.93 7.89 -3.71
CA ALA A 111 16.75 8.49 -5.03
C ALA A 111 16.59 7.39 -6.06
N MET A 112 15.59 7.55 -6.92
CA MET A 112 15.46 6.77 -8.14
C MET A 112 15.99 7.57 -9.31
N LYS A 113 16.60 6.90 -10.27
CA LYS A 113 17.04 7.50 -11.53
C LYS A 113 16.52 6.64 -12.66
N ASP A 114 16.09 7.28 -13.74
CA ASP A 114 15.92 6.58 -15.00
C ASP A 114 17.32 6.19 -15.51
N LEU A 115 17.58 4.90 -15.64
CA LEU A 115 18.88 4.40 -16.11
C LEU A 115 19.15 4.76 -17.58
N ARG A 116 18.12 5.06 -18.38
CA ARG A 116 18.30 5.43 -19.78
C ARG A 116 18.74 6.88 -19.93
N SER A 117 18.03 7.80 -19.28
CA SER A 117 18.32 9.24 -19.36
C SER A 117 19.32 9.74 -18.31
N GLY A 118 19.52 8.98 -17.24
CA GLY A 118 20.32 9.39 -16.07
C GLY A 118 19.64 10.43 -15.18
N HIS A 119 18.43 10.88 -15.53
CA HIS A 119 17.70 11.88 -14.77
C HIS A 119 17.07 11.30 -13.50
N PRO A 120 17.01 12.09 -12.41
CA PRO A 120 16.33 11.68 -11.20
C PRO A 120 14.82 11.57 -11.45
N LEU A 121 14.19 10.56 -10.85
CA LEU A 121 12.75 10.40 -10.86
C LEU A 121 12.13 11.22 -9.72
N LEU A 122 11.44 12.29 -10.11
CA LEU A 122 10.76 13.20 -9.20
C LEU A 122 9.35 12.70 -8.89
N ASP A 123 8.77 13.21 -7.79
CA ASP A 123 7.35 12.96 -7.51
C ASP A 123 6.50 13.42 -8.69
N GLY A 124 5.50 12.61 -9.04
CA GLY A 124 4.62 12.90 -10.15
C GLY A 124 5.12 12.43 -11.52
N ALA A 125 6.31 11.82 -11.60
CA ALA A 125 6.79 11.22 -12.84
C ALA A 125 5.80 10.14 -13.35
N LEU A 126 5.53 10.15 -14.65
CA LEU A 126 4.59 9.23 -15.31
C LEU A 126 5.35 8.10 -15.99
N PHE A 127 4.83 6.88 -15.86
CA PHE A 127 5.36 5.67 -16.49
C PHE A 127 4.23 4.84 -17.07
N ASP A 128 4.50 4.19 -18.20
CA ASP A 128 3.55 3.28 -18.83
C ASP A 128 4.00 1.85 -18.54
N ILE A 129 3.16 1.09 -17.84
CA ILE A 129 3.36 -0.34 -17.60
C ILE A 129 2.50 -1.08 -18.63
N VAL A 130 3.12 -1.45 -19.75
CA VAL A 130 2.45 -2.07 -20.90
C VAL A 130 2.97 -3.47 -21.17
N SER A 131 2.11 -4.32 -21.74
CA SER A 131 2.50 -5.65 -22.19
C SER A 131 1.67 -6.10 -23.38
N ASP A 132 2.33 -6.63 -24.40
CA ASP A 132 1.64 -7.22 -25.56
C ASP A 132 0.81 -8.44 -25.17
N ASN A 133 1.29 -9.23 -24.20
CA ASN A 133 0.61 -10.41 -23.68
C ASN A 133 -0.55 -10.02 -22.75
N PRO A 134 -1.82 -10.30 -23.13
CA PRO A 134 -2.99 -9.95 -22.32
C PRO A 134 -2.97 -10.54 -20.90
N GLY A 135 -2.35 -11.71 -20.71
CA GLY A 135 -2.25 -12.36 -19.40
C GLY A 135 -1.20 -11.74 -18.47
N ALA A 136 -0.28 -10.94 -19.01
CA ALA A 136 0.79 -10.27 -18.26
C ALA A 136 0.52 -8.77 -18.03
N ARG A 137 -0.61 -8.25 -18.51
CA ARG A 137 -1.01 -6.85 -18.29
C ARG A 137 -1.41 -6.65 -16.83
N VAL A 138 -0.81 -5.66 -16.19
CA VAL A 138 -1.18 -5.27 -14.83
C VAL A 138 -2.64 -4.85 -14.79
N SER A 139 -3.39 -5.42 -13.86
CA SER A 139 -4.80 -5.08 -13.66
C SER A 139 -4.91 -3.75 -12.96
N TRP A 140 -5.62 -2.79 -13.56
CA TRP A 140 -5.96 -1.50 -12.93
C TRP A 140 -6.53 -1.68 -11.52
N VAL A 141 -7.47 -2.61 -11.36
CA VAL A 141 -8.17 -2.83 -10.09
C VAL A 141 -7.21 -3.30 -9.01
N LEU A 142 -6.30 -4.22 -9.35
CA LEU A 142 -5.30 -4.72 -8.41
C LEU A 142 -4.25 -3.66 -8.08
N LEU A 143 -3.79 -2.90 -9.07
CA LEU A 143 -2.85 -1.82 -8.85
C LEU A 143 -3.44 -0.73 -7.95
N GLN A 144 -4.72 -0.37 -8.17
CA GLN A 144 -5.45 0.55 -7.31
C GLN A 144 -5.52 0.03 -5.87
N LEU A 145 -5.72 -1.27 -5.68
CA LEU A 145 -5.75 -1.87 -4.35
C LEU A 145 -4.38 -1.75 -3.69
N GLN A 146 -3.30 -2.10 -4.41
CA GLN A 146 -1.93 -1.96 -3.90
C GLN A 146 -1.62 -0.50 -3.51
N TRP A 147 -2.00 0.46 -4.35
CA TRP A 147 -1.85 1.89 -4.07
C TRP A 147 -2.57 2.31 -2.80
N ASP A 148 -3.83 1.90 -2.63
CA ASP A 148 -4.62 2.24 -1.45
C ASP A 148 -4.07 1.57 -0.18
N LEU A 149 -3.63 0.31 -0.27
CA LEU A 149 -2.99 -0.40 0.84
C LEU A 149 -1.67 0.26 1.26
N LEU A 150 -0.82 0.66 0.31
CA LEU A 150 0.44 1.35 0.59
C LEU A 150 0.21 2.73 1.22
N LYS A 151 -0.78 3.48 0.74
CA LYS A 151 -1.19 4.73 1.39
C LYS A 151 -1.65 4.51 2.83
N MET A 152 -2.46 3.49 3.08
CA MET A 152 -2.91 3.21 4.45
C MET A 152 -1.76 2.75 5.35
N ALA A 153 -0.90 1.85 4.87
CA ALA A 153 0.26 1.38 5.61
C ALA A 153 1.20 2.54 6.00
N THR A 154 1.41 3.49 5.09
CA THR A 154 2.23 4.68 5.36
C THR A 154 1.57 5.66 6.33
N LEU A 155 0.25 5.82 6.28
CA LEU A 155 -0.50 6.64 7.23
C LEU A 155 -0.53 6.05 8.64
N CYS A 156 -0.59 4.71 8.76
CA CYS A 156 -0.62 4.02 10.04
C CYS A 156 0.77 3.84 10.67
N GLY A 157 1.84 4.35 10.05
CA GLY A 157 3.21 4.16 10.53
C GLY A 157 3.69 2.70 10.48
N ALA A 158 3.02 1.83 9.71
CA ALA A 158 3.32 0.39 9.69
C ALA A 158 4.76 0.08 9.23
N ALA A 159 5.37 0.97 8.46
CA ALA A 159 6.76 0.85 8.04
C ALA A 159 7.77 1.03 9.20
N GLU A 160 7.42 1.78 10.25
CA GLU A 160 8.28 1.96 11.43
C GLU A 160 8.14 0.76 12.38
N ALA A 161 6.92 0.23 12.55
CA ALA A 161 6.70 -1.00 13.30
C ALA A 161 7.49 -2.18 12.70
N ALA A 162 7.54 -2.31 11.37
CA ALA A 162 8.32 -3.36 10.70
C ALA A 162 9.84 -3.20 10.83
N GLU A 163 10.33 -2.02 11.26
CA GLU A 163 11.76 -1.77 11.53
C GLU A 163 12.10 -1.93 13.02
N ASP A 164 11.10 -2.14 13.89
CA ASP A 164 11.28 -2.42 15.31
C ASP A 164 11.82 -3.86 15.51
N PRO A 165 12.98 -4.04 16.15
CA PRO A 165 13.53 -5.37 16.44
C PRO A 165 12.61 -6.25 17.28
N ASP A 166 11.71 -5.64 18.06
CA ASP A 166 10.76 -6.31 18.95
C ASP A 166 9.42 -6.60 18.25
N TRP A 167 9.21 -6.14 17.00
CA TRP A 167 7.99 -6.41 16.26
C TRP A 167 7.96 -7.84 15.72
N ASN A 168 7.09 -8.66 16.30
CA ASN A 168 6.81 -10.01 15.81
C ASN A 168 5.45 -10.04 15.09
N PRO A 169 5.40 -10.26 13.77
CA PRO A 169 4.14 -10.35 13.03
C PRO A 169 3.28 -11.56 13.41
N ASP A 170 3.84 -12.53 14.15
CA ASP A 170 3.18 -13.74 14.63
C ASP A 170 2.81 -13.66 16.13
N GLU A 171 3.06 -12.53 16.81
CA GLU A 171 2.51 -12.31 18.16
C GLU A 171 1.01 -12.03 18.06
N ASP A 172 0.22 -13.08 18.22
CA ASP A 172 -1.23 -12.98 18.22
C ASP A 172 -1.71 -12.09 19.38
N ILE A 173 -2.52 -11.09 19.05
CA ILE A 173 -3.24 -10.20 20.00
C ILE A 173 -4.33 -11.02 20.75
N TYR A 174 -3.94 -11.93 21.65
CA TYR A 174 -4.88 -12.75 22.43
C TYR A 174 -4.71 -12.66 23.95
N ASP A 175 -3.83 -11.81 24.49
CA ASP A 175 -3.58 -11.84 25.95
C ASP A 175 -4.35 -10.80 26.80
N GLU A 176 -5.12 -9.88 26.20
CA GLU A 176 -5.78 -8.80 26.99
C GLU A 176 -7.29 -8.96 27.25
N VAL A 177 -7.95 -10.02 26.77
CA VAL A 177 -9.42 -10.16 26.96
C VAL A 177 -9.83 -11.03 28.15
N GLU A 178 -8.94 -11.84 28.73
CA GLU A 178 -9.29 -12.71 29.88
C GLU A 178 -9.07 -12.07 31.26
N ALA A 179 -8.36 -10.95 31.38
CA ALA A 179 -8.13 -10.30 32.67
C ALA A 179 -9.35 -9.54 33.24
N GLY A 180 -10.43 -9.36 32.45
CA GLY A 180 -11.61 -8.58 32.82
C GLY A 180 -12.82 -9.35 33.35
N LEU A 181 -12.75 -10.69 33.47
CA LEU A 181 -13.91 -11.53 33.85
C LEU A 181 -13.79 -12.21 35.23
N GLN A 182 -12.89 -11.75 36.10
CA GLN A 182 -12.80 -12.20 37.50
C GLN A 182 -12.88 -11.07 38.53
N GLY A 183 -13.66 -10.03 38.25
CA GLY A 183 -14.02 -8.98 39.22
C GLY A 183 -15.49 -9.04 39.61
#